data_AF-A0A916RQX2-F1
#
_entry.id   AF-A0A916RQX2-F1
#
_cell.length_a   1.000
_cell.length_b   1.000
_cell.length_c   1.000
_cell.angle_alpha   90.00
_cell.angle_beta   90.00
_cell.angle_gamma   90.00
#
_symmetry.space_group_name_H-M   'P 1'
#
loop_
_entity.id
_entity.type
_entity.pdbx_description
1 polymer ?
#
loop_
_entity_poly.entity_id
_entity_poly.type
_entity_poly.pdbx_seq_one_letter_code
_entity_poly.pdbx_strand_id
1 'polypeptide(L)' 'MAVADMTSSTLRLVFHNGTDPLSGKPVYKGKSFNNVKTEATADQLYEIATAFAGLQQLPLFNIERRDNSDIRDDN' A
#
# COMPACT_ATOMS: atom_id res chain seq x y z
N MET A 1 21.32 21.61 -4.76
CA MET A 1 19.94 21.44 -5.30
C MET A 1 19.28 20.38 -4.44
N ALA A 2 18.03 20.53 -3.99
CA ALA A 2 17.43 19.49 -3.14
C ALA A 2 17.18 18.20 -3.94
N VAL A 3 17.55 17.06 -3.37
CA VAL A 3 17.29 15.70 -3.89
C VAL A 3 16.46 14.90 -2.89
N ALA A 4 15.71 13.93 -3.41
CA ALA A 4 14.87 13.02 -2.62
C ALA A 4 15.33 11.58 -2.86
N ASP A 5 15.81 10.92 -1.80
CA ASP A 5 16.25 9.53 -1.86
C ASP A 5 15.24 8.64 -1.14
N MET A 6 14.59 7.73 -1.86
CA MET A 6 13.60 6.84 -1.28
C MET A 6 14.27 5.75 -0.44
N THR A 7 13.99 5.75 0.87
CA THR A 7 14.64 4.87 1.85
C THR A 7 13.87 3.57 2.08
N SER A 8 12.55 3.60 1.89
CA SER A 8 11.72 2.41 2.02
C SER A 8 10.41 2.53 1.25
N SER A 9 9.90 1.39 0.81
CA SER A 9 8.60 1.27 0.15
C SER A 9 7.81 0.11 0.73
N THR A 10 6.51 0.31 0.89
CA THR A 10 5.55 -0.67 1.41
C THR A 10 4.30 -0.70 0.53
N LEU A 11 3.91 -1.90 0.10
CA LEU A 11 2.64 -2.14 -0.58
C LEU A 11 1.60 -2.52 0.48
N ARG A 12 0.49 -1.78 0.55
CA ARG A 12 -0.61 -2.06 1.47
C ARG A 12 -1.89 -2.33 0.70
N LEU A 13 -2.46 -3.51 0.91
CA LEU A 13 -3.78 -3.86 0.43
C LEU A 13 -4.79 -3.54 1.54
N VAL A 14 -5.87 -2.86 1.18
CA VAL A 14 -6.96 -2.50 2.09
C VAL A 14 -8.18 -3.32 1.68
N PHE A 15 -8.74 -4.04 2.63
CA PHE A 15 -9.90 -4.89 2.43
C PHE A 15 -11.09 -4.36 3.22
N HIS A 16 -12.29 -4.49 2.66
CA HIS A 16 -13.52 -4.16 3.37
C HIS A 16 -13.92 -5.32 4.30
N ASN A 17 -14.08 -5.02 5.58
CA ASN A 17 -14.35 -5.97 6.66
C ASN A 17 -15.74 -5.73 7.29
N GLY A 18 -16.72 -5.35 6.46
CA GLY A 18 -18.09 -5.09 6.89
C GLY A 18 -18.28 -3.68 7.47
N THR A 19 -19.35 -3.53 8.22
CA THR A 19 -19.78 -2.24 8.79
C THR A 19 -19.86 -2.36 10.30
N ASP A 20 -19.41 -1.35 11.02
CA ASP A 20 -19.51 -1.30 12.47
C ASP A 20 -20.98 -1.18 12.90
N PRO A 21 -21.50 -2.08 13.77
CA PRO A 21 -22.92 -2.13 14.11
C PRO A 21 -23.44 -0.90 14.86
N LEU A 22 -22.57 -0.18 15.56
CA LEU A 22 -22.95 0.95 16.42
C LEU A 22 -22.87 2.29 15.67
N SER A 23 -21.81 2.48 14.90
CA SER A 23 -21.54 3.74 14.17
C SER A 23 -22.04 3.74 12.73
N GLY A 24 -22.33 2.56 12.16
CA GLY A 24 -22.73 2.42 10.76
C GLY A 24 -21.61 2.69 9.76
N LYS A 25 -20.35 2.82 10.23
CA LYS A 25 -19.21 3.15 9.37
C LYS A 25 -18.57 1.88 8.79
N PRO A 26 -18.09 1.90 7.53
CA PRO A 26 -17.37 0.77 6.96
C PRO A 26 -16.06 0.54 7.73
N VAL A 27 -15.78 -0.72 8.04
CA VAL A 27 -14.58 -1.18 8.72
C VAL A 27 -13.63 -1.75 7.68
N TYR A 28 -12.37 -1.33 7.73
CA TYR A 28 -11.35 -1.80 6.80
C TYR A 28 -10.23 -2.54 7.53
N LYS A 29 -9.67 -3.55 6.86
CA LYS A 29 -8.50 -4.30 7.33
C LYS A 29 -7.37 -4.13 6.34
N GLY A 30 -6.21 -3.67 6.82
CA GLY A 30 -5.01 -3.55 6.00
C GLY A 30 -4.12 -4.78 6.09
N LYS A 31 -3.47 -5.14 5.00
CA LYS A 31 -2.32 -6.06 4.95
C LYS A 31 -1.18 -5.36 4.25
N SER A 32 -0.03 -5.24 4.92
CA SER A 32 1.15 -4.56 4.40
C SER A 32 2.25 -5.57 4.05
N PHE A 33 2.92 -5.32 2.93
CA PHE A 33 4.09 -6.01 2.44
C PHE A 33 5.23 -5.00 2.39
N ASN A 34 6.18 -5.15 3.30
CA ASN A 34 7.32 -4.24 3.43
C ASN A 34 8.44 -4.64 2.46
N ASN A 35 9.46 -3.78 2.35
CA ASN A 35 10.65 -4.01 1.50
C ASN A 35 10.29 -4.20 0.03
N VAL A 36 9.32 -3.41 -0.45
CA VAL A 36 9.02 -3.33 -1.88
C VAL A 36 10.20 -2.64 -2.57
N LYS A 37 10.59 -3.16 -3.74
CA LYS A 37 11.64 -2.55 -4.54
C LYS A 37 11.27 -1.12 -4.89
N THR A 38 12.20 -0.21 -4.68
CA THR A 38 11.99 1.21 -4.89
C THR A 38 11.66 1.53 -6.35
N GLU A 39 12.18 0.71 -7.27
CA GLU A 39 12.00 0.81 -8.72
C GLU A 39 10.71 0.14 -9.23
N ALA A 40 9.92 -0.49 -8.35
CA ALA A 40 8.69 -1.16 -8.75
C ALA A 40 7.72 -0.15 -9.39
N THR A 41 7.12 -0.51 -10.53
CA THR A 41 6.15 0.37 -11.21
C THR A 41 4.75 0.19 -10.63
N ALA A 42 3.87 1.17 -10.87
CA ALA A 42 2.47 1.05 -10.45
C ALA A 42 1.79 -0.20 -11.04
N ASP A 43 2.07 -0.53 -12.31
CA ASP A 43 1.52 -1.70 -12.98
C ASP A 43 1.97 -3.01 -12.31
N GLN A 44 3.27 -3.15 -12.02
CA GLN A 44 3.81 -4.32 -11.34
C GLN A 44 3.21 -4.51 -9.94
N LEU A 45 3.03 -3.41 -9.20
CA LEU A 45 2.40 -3.44 -7.89
C LEU A 45 0.92 -3.81 -7.98
N TYR A 46 0.21 -3.29 -8.99
CA TYR A 46 -1.19 -3.58 -9.21
C TYR A 46 -1.44 -5.06 -9.58
N GLU A 47 -0.62 -5.61 -10.47
CA GLU A 47 -0.70 -7.03 -10.86
C GLU A 47 -0.54 -7.95 -9.65
N ILE A 48 0.51 -7.73 -8.86
CA ILE A 48 0.81 -8.53 -7.66
C ILE A 48 -0.28 -8.34 -6.60
N ALA A 49 -0.74 -7.11 -6.37
CA ALA A 49 -1.81 -6.84 -5.42
C ALA A 49 -3.12 -7.54 -5.81
N THR A 50 -3.46 -7.54 -7.10
CA THR A 50 -4.65 -8.22 -7.63
C THR A 50 -4.55 -9.74 -7.47
N ALA A 51 -3.39 -10.31 -7.78
CA ALA A 51 -3.13 -11.74 -7.57
C ALA A 51 -3.27 -12.13 -6.09
N PHE A 52 -2.69 -11.35 -5.17
CA PHE A 52 -2.82 -11.61 -3.74
C PHE A 52 -4.22 -11.41 -3.19
N ALA A 53 -4.95 -10.41 -3.70
CA ALA A 53 -6.33 -10.15 -3.34
C ALA A 53 -7.24 -11.33 -3.68
N GLY A 54 -7.03 -11.99 -4.82
CA GLY A 54 -7.75 -13.21 -5.20
C GLY A 54 -7.55 -14.39 -4.24
N LEU A 55 -6.50 -14.37 -3.42
CA LEU A 55 -6.22 -15.37 -2.39
C LEU A 55 -6.75 -14.98 -1.00
N GLN A 56 -7.31 -13.78 -0.84
CA GLN A 56 -7.87 -13.34 0.43
C GLN A 56 -9.36 -13.64 0.53
N GLN A 57 -9.86 -13.70 1.77
CA GLN A 57 -11.29 -13.91 2.04
C GLN A 57 -12.12 -12.62 1.95
N LEU A 58 -11.48 -11.47 2.23
CA LEU A 58 -12.15 -10.18 2.27
C LEU A 58 -12.03 -9.49 0.89
N PRO A 59 -13.07 -8.76 0.45
CA PRO A 59 -13.03 -8.02 -0.80
C PRO A 59 -12.00 -6.89 -0.75
N LEU A 60 -11.18 -6.79 -1.78
CA LEU A 60 -10.22 -5.70 -1.95
C LEU A 60 -10.98 -4.39 -2.16
N PHE A 61 -10.63 -3.39 -1.35
CA PHE A 61 -11.19 -2.04 -1.41
C PHE A 61 -10.21 -1.04 -2.02
N ASN A 62 -8.93 -1.12 -1.65
CA ASN A 62 -7.91 -0.20 -2.15
C ASN A 62 -6.51 -0.84 -2.18
N ILE A 63 -5.64 -0.32 -3.05
CA ILE A 63 -4.22 -0.67 -3.13
C ILE A 63 -3.43 0.63 -2.89
N GLU A 64 -2.53 0.60 -1.90
CA GLU A 64 -1.72 1.75 -1.53
C GLU A 64 -0.24 1.42 -1.65
N ARG A 65 0.54 2.34 -2.19
CA ARG A 65 2.00 2.37 -2.01
C ARG A 65 2.34 3.43 -0.98
N ARG A 66 3.21 3.09 -0.03
CA ARG A 66 3.70 3.97 1.02
C ARG A 66 5.20 4.04 0.93
N ASP A 67 5.70 5.20 0.55
CA ASP A 67 7.11 5.47 0.38
C ASP A 67 7.60 6.45 1.43
N ASN A 68 8.78 6.19 1.98
CA ASN A 68 9.52 7.16 2.77
C ASN A 68 10.73 7.61 1.97
N SER A 69 10.98 8.91 1.95
CA SER A 69 12.15 9.50 1.29
C SER A 69 12.82 10.52 2.20
N ASP A 70 14.14 10.53 2.15
CA ASP A 70 14.95 11.55 2.80
C ASP A 70 15.16 12.70 1.81
N ILE A 71 14.89 13.93 2.26
CA ILE A 71 15.10 15.14 1.46
C ILE A 71 16.38 15.81 1.95
N ARG A 72 17.36 15.98 1.07
CA ARG A 72 18.67 16.58 1.41
C ARG A 72 19.14 17.52 0.31
N ASP A 73 20.01 18.46 0.66
CA ASP A 73 20.68 19.29 -0.33
C ASP A 73 21.82 18.49 -0.99
N ASP A 74 21.83 18.47 -2.31
CA ASP A 74 22.90 17.93 -3.15
C ASP A 74 23.94 19.03 -3.33
N ASN A 75 25.08 18.86 -2.65
CA ASN A 75 26.16 19.83 -2.49
C ASN A 75 27.50 19.18 -2.85
#